data_AF-A0A4Y9IUT1-F1
#
_entry.id   AF-A0A4Y9IUT1-F1
#
_cell.length_a   1.000
_cell.length_b   1.000
_cell.length_c   1.000
_cell.angle_alpha   90.00
_cell.angle_beta   90.00
_cell.angle_gamma   90.00
#
_symmetry.space_group_name_H-M   'P 1'
#
loop_
_entity.id
_entity.type
_entity.pdbx_description
1 polymer ?
#
loop_
_entity_poly.entity_id
_entity_poly.type
_entity_poly.pdbx_seq_one_letter_code
_entity_poly.pdbx_strand_id
1 'polypeptide(L)'
;MVTIKHNIDEIQFKYLWAKYVKGSNLDRHCAQCVPGKFSKKFSGAWNSNLLQQPVLKMDEVADGEYQAIYFCGVFKKGFSTKKNYPHNLHLAVIPEEGRSDVFDFENWHIEIEGGYISRIPAEEELDDRFFNAPYDYHYYTCRIFRWMVGFFYPELLKPTI
;
A
#
# COMPACT_ATOMS: atom_id res chain seq x y z
N MET A 1 -0.10 -1.26 18.11
CA MET A 1 1.04 -1.81 17.36
C MET A 1 0.61 -2.89 16.37
N VAL A 2 1.02 -2.77 15.10
CA VAL A 2 0.79 -3.78 14.05
C VAL A 2 1.98 -4.74 13.95
N THR A 3 1.72 -6.04 13.86
CA THR A 3 2.71 -7.07 13.51
C THR A 3 2.32 -7.70 12.17
N ILE A 4 3.31 -7.88 11.30
CA ILE A 4 3.16 -8.51 10.01
C ILE A 4 3.96 -9.80 10.00
N LYS A 5 3.33 -10.92 9.68
CA LYS A 5 4.01 -12.18 9.37
C LYS A 5 3.88 -12.48 7.89
N HIS A 6 4.99 -12.76 7.21
CA HIS A 6 5.01 -12.80 5.75
C HIS A 6 6.00 -13.80 5.15
N ASN A 7 5.83 -14.11 3.87
CA ASN A 7 6.78 -14.84 3.03
C ASN A 7 7.39 -13.97 1.90
N ILE A 8 7.31 -12.64 2.00
CA ILE A 8 7.82 -11.71 0.98
C ILE A 8 9.32 -11.93 0.73
N ASP A 9 9.66 -12.15 -0.54
CA ASP A 9 11.03 -12.27 -1.03
C ASP A 9 11.44 -10.98 -1.75
N GLU A 10 12.26 -10.17 -1.08
CA GLU A 10 12.63 -8.83 -1.53
C GLU A 10 13.34 -8.82 -2.88
N ILE A 11 14.02 -9.90 -3.25
CA ILE A 11 14.82 -9.96 -4.50
C ILE A 11 13.92 -9.93 -5.75
N GLN A 12 12.65 -10.32 -5.61
CA GLN A 12 11.66 -10.35 -6.69
C GLN A 12 11.10 -8.97 -7.03
N PHE A 13 11.36 -7.96 -6.18
CA PHE A 13 10.88 -6.61 -6.37
C PHE A 13 11.99 -5.67 -6.85
N LYS A 14 11.65 -4.76 -7.77
CA LYS A 14 12.51 -3.64 -8.18
C LYS A 14 12.50 -2.53 -7.13
N TYR A 15 11.33 -2.30 -6.53
CA TYR A 15 11.14 -1.42 -5.38
C TYR A 15 10.23 -2.15 -4.40
N LEU A 16 10.58 -2.13 -3.12
CA LEU A 16 9.76 -2.70 -2.06
C LEU A 16 9.86 -1.80 -0.85
N TRP A 17 8.72 -1.33 -0.34
CA TRP A 17 8.68 -0.41 0.79
C TRP A 17 7.34 -0.49 1.52
N ALA A 18 7.37 -0.17 2.81
CA ALA A 18 6.20 0.23 3.56
C ALA A 18 6.31 1.70 4.00
N LYS A 19 5.17 2.36 4.21
CA LYS A 19 5.11 3.75 4.65
C LYS A 19 4.04 3.93 5.73
N TYR A 20 4.41 4.55 6.84
CA TYR A 20 3.49 4.98 7.90
C TYR A 20 2.79 6.25 7.42
N VAL A 21 1.60 6.10 6.85
CA VAL A 21 0.81 7.15 6.21
C VAL A 21 0.11 8.00 7.27
N LYS A 22 0.25 9.31 7.19
CA LYS A 22 -0.35 10.27 8.15
C LYS A 22 -1.30 11.29 7.54
N GLY A 23 -1.56 11.19 6.24
CA GLY A 23 -2.44 12.10 5.51
C GLY A 23 -2.44 11.80 4.02
N SER A 24 -2.94 12.76 3.25
CA SER A 24 -3.11 12.66 1.80
C SER A 24 -2.66 13.91 1.06
N ASN A 25 -2.41 13.78 -0.24
CA ASN A 25 -2.19 14.87 -1.18
C ASN A 25 -2.77 14.50 -2.55
N LEU A 26 -3.87 15.15 -2.94
CA LEU A 26 -4.57 14.89 -4.21
C LEU A 26 -3.81 15.39 -5.43
N ASP A 27 -2.86 16.32 -5.30
CA ASP A 27 -2.07 16.87 -6.42
C ASP A 27 -0.88 15.99 -6.81
N ARG A 28 -0.76 14.82 -6.18
CA ARG A 28 0.31 13.85 -6.39
C ARG A 28 -0.27 12.47 -6.60
N HIS A 29 0.50 11.58 -7.20
CA HIS A 29 0.16 10.16 -7.33
C HIS A 29 1.29 9.28 -6.77
N CYS A 30 1.04 7.96 -6.70
CA CYS A 30 1.98 6.97 -6.17
C CYS A 30 2.42 7.29 -4.73
N ALA A 31 3.67 7.02 -4.34
CA ALA A 31 4.15 7.20 -2.96
C ALA A 31 4.10 8.66 -2.46
N GLN A 32 3.96 9.64 -3.37
CA GLN A 32 3.91 11.07 -3.03
C GLN A 32 2.51 11.53 -2.59
N CYS A 33 1.44 10.81 -2.95
CA CYS A 33 0.08 11.16 -2.54
C CYS A 33 -0.23 10.79 -1.08
N VAL A 34 0.66 10.03 -0.44
CA VAL A 34 0.51 9.54 0.93
C VAL A 34 1.71 10.01 1.77
N PRO A 35 1.70 11.22 2.37
CA PRO A 35 2.78 11.68 3.25
C PRO A 35 2.98 10.76 4.45
N GLY A 36 4.23 10.59 4.89
CA GLY A 36 4.58 9.61 5.93
C GLY A 36 6.05 9.24 5.96
N LYS A 37 6.46 8.51 7.02
CA LYS A 37 7.81 7.96 7.15
C LYS A 37 7.88 6.62 6.43
N PHE A 38 8.93 6.38 5.65
CA PHE A 38 9.19 5.05 5.09
C PHE A 38 9.74 4.11 6.18
N SER A 39 9.28 2.88 6.18
CA SER A 39 9.81 1.80 7.01
C SER A 39 11.20 1.41 6.50
N LYS A 40 12.14 1.20 7.42
CA LYS A 40 13.42 0.54 7.14
C LYS A 40 13.31 -0.97 7.34
N LYS A 41 12.35 -1.45 8.15
CA LYS A 41 12.08 -2.87 8.39
C LYS A 41 11.51 -3.57 7.15
N PHE A 42 10.42 -3.06 6.58
CA PHE A 42 9.84 -3.58 5.35
C PHE A 42 10.36 -2.75 4.16
N SER A 43 11.55 -3.07 3.67
CA SER A 43 12.20 -2.32 2.61
C SER A 43 13.22 -3.15 1.86
N GLY A 44 13.08 -3.25 0.53
CA GLY A 44 14.10 -3.88 -0.31
C GLY A 44 15.38 -3.04 -0.47
N ALA A 45 15.37 -1.77 -0.06
CA ALA A 45 16.54 -0.88 -0.12
C ALA A 45 17.34 -0.84 1.20
N TRP A 46 16.70 -1.17 2.33
CA TRP A 46 17.28 -1.02 3.67
C TRP A 46 17.35 -2.33 4.46
N ASN A 47 16.58 -3.34 4.06
CA ASN A 47 16.57 -4.66 4.68
C ASN A 47 16.76 -5.74 3.60
N SER A 48 18.01 -6.16 3.40
CA SER A 48 18.36 -7.21 2.44
C SER A 48 18.14 -8.63 2.96
N ASN A 49 17.60 -8.79 4.17
CA ASN A 49 17.32 -10.09 4.80
C ASN A 49 15.82 -10.21 5.15
N LEU A 50 14.96 -9.50 4.42
CA LEU A 50 13.53 -9.41 4.71
C LEU A 50 12.89 -10.80 4.71
N LEU A 51 13.18 -11.62 3.69
CA LEU A 51 12.68 -12.99 3.61
C LEU A 51 13.06 -13.87 4.83
N GLN A 52 14.22 -13.64 5.43
CA GLN A 52 14.67 -14.36 6.64
C GLN A 52 14.13 -13.76 7.94
N GLN A 53 13.38 -12.65 7.85
CA GLN A 53 12.70 -11.99 8.97
C GLN A 53 11.18 -12.06 8.75
N PRO A 54 10.58 -13.27 8.76
CA PRO A 54 9.19 -13.46 8.39
C PRO A 54 8.19 -12.85 9.37
N VAL A 55 8.64 -12.27 10.50
CA VAL A 55 7.80 -11.59 11.47
C VAL A 55 8.39 -10.21 11.74
N LEU A 56 7.64 -9.16 11.41
CA LEU A 56 8.02 -7.77 11.60
C LEU A 56 7.02 -7.04 12.49
N LYS A 57 7.53 -6.46 13.57
CA LYS A 57 6.79 -5.44 14.33
C LYS A 57 6.95 -4.09 13.65
N MET A 58 5.83 -3.48 13.27
CA MET A 58 5.81 -2.17 12.62
C MET A 58 5.75 -1.07 13.67
N ASP A 59 6.87 -0.83 14.34
CA ASP A 59 7.02 0.00 15.55
C ASP A 59 7.99 1.19 15.37
N GLU A 60 8.34 1.54 14.12
CA GLU A 60 9.33 2.59 13.84
C GLU A 60 8.77 4.02 13.93
N VAL A 61 7.46 4.13 14.14
CA VAL A 61 6.66 5.34 14.35
C VAL A 61 5.70 5.04 15.49
N ALA A 62 5.51 5.99 16.41
CA ALA A 62 4.66 5.76 17.57
C ALA A 62 3.19 5.58 17.16
N ASP A 63 2.46 4.76 17.93
CA ASP A 63 1.01 4.62 17.76
C ASP A 63 0.34 6.01 17.88
N GLY A 64 -0.62 6.30 17.00
CA GLY A 64 -1.29 7.61 16.91
C GLY A 64 -0.58 8.67 16.05
N GLU A 65 0.68 8.47 15.65
CA GLU A 65 1.38 9.39 14.72
C GLU A 65 1.14 9.06 13.23
N TYR A 66 0.43 7.97 12.96
CA TYR A 66 0.05 7.52 11.62
C TYR A 66 -1.35 6.91 11.63
N GLN A 67 -2.01 6.91 10.48
CA GLN A 67 -3.38 6.42 10.31
C GLN A 67 -3.43 5.04 9.62
N ALA A 68 -2.41 4.73 8.82
CA ALA A 68 -2.31 3.46 8.11
C ALA A 68 -0.85 3.11 7.80
N ILE A 69 -0.59 1.84 7.51
CA ILE A 69 0.68 1.39 6.93
C ILE A 69 0.38 0.92 5.51
N TYR A 70 1.00 1.57 4.53
CA TYR A 70 0.86 1.19 3.13
C TYR A 70 2.10 0.43 2.67
N PHE A 71 1.91 -0.78 2.16
CA PHE A 71 2.92 -1.66 1.60
C PHE A 71 2.83 -1.65 0.07
N CYS A 72 3.97 -1.47 -0.59
CA CYS A 72 4.06 -1.43 -2.05
C CYS A 72 5.30 -2.19 -2.52
N GLY A 73 5.09 -3.11 -3.46
CA GLY A 73 6.14 -3.87 -4.13
C GLY A 73 5.98 -3.78 -5.64
N VAL A 74 6.93 -3.14 -6.32
CA VAL A 74 7.01 -3.12 -7.78
C VAL A 74 7.73 -4.37 -8.25
N PHE A 75 7.01 -5.31 -8.86
CA PHE A 75 7.56 -6.59 -9.28
C PHE A 75 8.62 -6.40 -10.38
N LYS A 76 9.75 -7.11 -10.25
CA LYS A 76 10.93 -6.90 -11.12
C LYS A 76 10.71 -7.48 -12.52
N LYS A 77 10.12 -8.68 -12.62
CA LYS A 77 9.92 -9.36 -13.91
C LYS A 77 8.88 -8.59 -14.74
N GLY A 78 9.25 -8.22 -15.96
CA GLY A 78 8.39 -7.44 -16.86
C GLY A 78 8.38 -5.93 -16.61
N PHE A 79 9.21 -5.41 -15.68
CA PHE A 79 9.27 -3.97 -15.36
C PHE A 79 9.61 -3.10 -16.58
N SER A 80 10.62 -3.47 -17.38
CA SER A 80 11.03 -2.70 -18.56
C SER A 80 9.97 -2.64 -19.66
N THR A 81 9.05 -3.60 -19.70
CA THR A 81 7.94 -3.67 -20.66
C THR A 81 6.59 -3.30 -20.04
N LYS A 82 6.58 -2.82 -18.78
CA LYS A 82 5.38 -2.48 -17.99
C LYS A 82 4.37 -3.63 -17.81
N LYS A 83 4.74 -4.87 -18.14
CA LYS A 83 3.90 -6.07 -17.95
C LYS A 83 3.83 -6.52 -16.49
N ASN A 84 4.62 -5.90 -15.61
CA ASN A 84 4.65 -6.20 -14.18
C ASN A 84 3.47 -5.61 -13.40
N TYR A 85 2.69 -4.69 -13.99
CA TYR A 85 1.69 -3.92 -13.25
C TYR A 85 0.68 -4.78 -12.48
N PRO A 86 0.08 -5.83 -13.07
CA PRO A 86 -0.84 -6.70 -12.33
C PRO A 86 -0.19 -7.35 -11.10
N HIS A 87 1.09 -7.70 -11.21
CA HIS A 87 1.90 -8.44 -10.23
C HIS A 87 2.48 -7.57 -9.09
N ASN A 88 2.27 -6.26 -9.12
CA ASN A 88 2.76 -5.40 -8.03
C ASN A 88 1.93 -5.63 -6.76
N LEU A 89 2.63 -5.84 -5.65
CA LEU A 89 2.04 -5.93 -4.31
C LEU A 89 1.53 -4.56 -3.88
N HIS A 90 0.26 -4.48 -3.46
CA HIS A 90 -0.33 -3.31 -2.83
C HIS A 90 -1.24 -3.74 -1.70
N LEU A 91 -0.95 -3.26 -0.50
CA LEU A 91 -1.69 -3.58 0.72
C LEU A 91 -1.71 -2.34 1.62
N ALA A 92 -2.86 -2.00 2.15
CA ALA A 92 -3.00 -0.98 3.17
C ALA A 92 -3.56 -1.61 4.45
N VAL A 93 -2.90 -1.36 5.58
CA VAL A 93 -3.30 -1.87 6.89
C VAL A 93 -3.67 -0.70 7.80
N ILE A 94 -4.87 -0.76 8.37
CA ILE A 94 -5.31 0.20 9.39
C ILE A 94 -5.04 -0.43 10.76
N PRO A 95 -4.30 0.23 11.66
CA PRO A 95 -4.09 -0.25 13.02
C PRO A 95 -5.41 -0.32 13.79
N GLU A 96 -5.67 -1.47 14.41
CA GLU A 96 -6.83 -1.69 15.28
C GLU A 96 -6.49 -2.82 16.26
N GLU A 97 -6.43 -2.50 17.55
CA GLU A 97 -6.05 -3.48 18.58
C GLU A 97 -7.07 -4.63 18.65
N GLY A 98 -6.57 -5.87 18.80
CA GLY A 98 -7.40 -7.07 18.87
C GLY A 98 -7.94 -7.55 17.52
N ARG A 99 -7.69 -6.83 16.43
CA ARG A 99 -8.05 -7.27 15.07
C ARG A 99 -6.89 -7.91 14.36
N SER A 100 -7.21 -8.92 13.57
CA SER A 100 -6.29 -9.60 12.67
C SER A 100 -6.92 -9.79 11.31
N ASP A 101 -6.08 -9.94 10.30
CA ASP A 101 -6.51 -10.15 8.93
C ASP A 101 -5.45 -10.93 8.14
N VAL A 102 -5.81 -11.45 6.98
CA VAL A 102 -4.91 -12.22 6.11
C VAL A 102 -5.03 -11.69 4.69
N PHE A 103 -3.88 -11.40 4.09
CA PHE A 103 -3.78 -10.95 2.71
C PHE A 103 -3.03 -11.99 1.88
N ASP A 104 -3.74 -12.55 0.91
CA ASP A 104 -3.19 -13.44 -0.12
C ASP A 104 -3.17 -12.73 -1.47
N PHE A 105 -2.01 -12.73 -2.11
CA PHE A 105 -1.84 -12.18 -3.45
C PHE A 105 -0.77 -12.95 -4.21
N GLU A 106 -1.19 -13.69 -5.24
CA GLU A 106 -0.35 -14.64 -5.96
C GLU A 106 0.34 -15.63 -5.00
N ASN A 107 1.67 -15.56 -4.86
CA ASN A 107 2.45 -16.41 -3.96
C ASN A 107 2.73 -15.73 -2.61
N TRP A 108 2.24 -14.51 -2.40
CA TRP A 108 2.48 -13.73 -1.20
C TRP A 108 1.38 -13.99 -0.19
N HIS A 109 1.79 -14.40 1.00
CA HIS A 109 0.93 -14.60 2.15
C HIS A 109 1.39 -13.65 3.27
N ILE A 110 0.47 -12.83 3.76
CA ILE A 110 0.72 -11.86 4.81
C ILE A 110 -0.37 -11.98 5.88
N GLU A 111 0.01 -12.41 7.07
CA GLU A 111 -0.83 -12.39 8.27
C GLU A 111 -0.60 -11.06 9.00
N ILE A 112 -1.69 -10.44 9.43
CA ILE A 112 -1.69 -9.13 10.10
C ILE A 112 -2.27 -9.33 11.50
N GLU A 113 -1.56 -8.87 12.53
CA GLU A 113 -2.06 -8.77 13.90
C GLU A 113 -2.04 -7.29 14.35
N GLY A 114 -3.07 -6.87 15.08
CA GLY A 114 -3.22 -5.49 15.55
C GLY A 114 -3.66 -4.52 14.45
N GLY A 115 -4.33 -5.02 13.40
CA GLY A 115 -4.85 -4.22 12.30
C GLY A 115 -5.66 -5.03 11.30
N TYR A 116 -6.21 -4.34 10.29
CA TYR A 116 -7.02 -4.94 9.24
C TYR A 116 -6.76 -4.34 7.86
N ILE A 117 -7.13 -5.07 6.82
CA ILE A 117 -6.91 -4.66 5.44
C ILE A 117 -7.92 -3.59 5.04
N SER A 118 -7.40 -2.48 4.52
CA SER A 118 -8.21 -1.44 3.88
C SER A 118 -8.32 -1.71 2.37
N ARG A 119 -9.55 -1.73 1.89
CA ARG A 119 -9.85 -1.97 0.47
C ARG A 119 -9.28 -0.85 -0.41
N ILE A 120 -8.74 -1.24 -1.56
CA ILE A 120 -8.38 -0.30 -2.63
C ILE A 120 -9.57 -0.24 -3.61
N PRO A 121 -10.22 0.92 -3.80
CA PRO A 121 -11.28 1.08 -4.79
C PRO A 121 -10.81 0.68 -6.20
N ALA A 122 -11.70 0.13 -7.01
CA ALA A 122 -11.51 -0.07 -8.43
C ALA A 122 -11.47 1.28 -9.17
N GLU A 123 -11.09 1.28 -10.45
CA GLU A 123 -10.94 2.52 -11.20
C GLU A 123 -12.31 3.16 -11.43
N GLU A 124 -13.27 2.35 -11.84
CA GLU A 124 -14.66 2.71 -12.11
C GLU A 124 -15.42 3.28 -10.91
N GLU A 125 -14.93 3.03 -9.68
CA GLU A 125 -15.51 3.56 -8.45
C GLU A 125 -15.07 5.00 -8.14
N LEU A 126 -14.05 5.52 -8.83
CA LEU A 126 -13.63 6.91 -8.69
C LEU A 126 -14.67 7.86 -9.32
N ASP A 127 -14.87 9.03 -8.69
CA ASP A 127 -15.59 10.16 -9.28
C ASP A 127 -15.00 10.53 -10.65
N ASP A 128 -15.87 10.92 -11.59
CA ASP A 128 -15.50 11.21 -12.98
C ASP A 128 -14.44 12.33 -13.10
N ARG A 129 -14.29 13.19 -12.08
CA ARG A 129 -13.23 14.21 -12.05
C ARG A 129 -11.84 13.63 -12.20
N PHE A 130 -11.58 12.43 -11.68
CA PHE A 130 -10.25 11.82 -11.71
C PHE A 130 -9.86 11.28 -13.09
N PHE A 131 -10.80 11.26 -14.04
CA PHE A 131 -10.58 10.91 -15.45
C PHE A 131 -10.38 12.14 -16.34
N ASN A 132 -10.37 13.34 -15.75
CA ASN A 132 -10.25 14.61 -16.45
C ASN A 132 -9.07 15.42 -15.88
N ALA A 133 -8.59 16.39 -16.66
CA ALA A 133 -7.52 17.29 -16.21
C ALA A 133 -7.88 17.97 -14.87
N PRO A 134 -6.91 18.11 -13.93
CA PRO A 134 -5.47 17.86 -14.08
C PRO A 134 -5.04 16.39 -13.88
N TYR A 135 -5.98 15.48 -13.65
CA TYR A 135 -5.69 14.06 -13.50
C TYR A 135 -5.54 13.36 -14.85
N ASP A 136 -4.73 12.32 -14.87
CA ASP A 136 -4.48 11.50 -16.04
C ASP A 136 -4.39 10.01 -15.67
N TYR A 137 -4.04 9.18 -16.64
CA TYR A 137 -3.94 7.73 -16.44
C TYR A 137 -2.97 7.31 -15.35
N HIS A 138 -1.98 8.13 -14.97
CA HIS A 138 -1.09 7.83 -13.87
C HIS A 138 -1.74 7.97 -12.50
N TYR A 139 -2.85 8.71 -12.40
CA TYR A 139 -3.63 8.88 -11.18
C TYR A 139 -4.66 7.78 -11.03
N TYR A 140 -5.61 7.68 -11.96
CA TYR A 140 -6.75 6.78 -11.79
C TYR A 140 -6.33 5.30 -11.81
N THR A 141 -5.28 4.93 -12.55
CA THR A 141 -4.80 3.53 -12.51
C THR A 141 -4.03 3.22 -11.22
N CYS A 142 -3.43 4.22 -10.56
CA CYS A 142 -2.53 4.03 -9.43
C CYS A 142 -3.27 3.53 -8.17
N ARG A 143 -2.95 2.30 -7.73
CA ARG A 143 -3.54 1.69 -6.53
C ARG A 143 -3.30 2.47 -5.22
N ILE A 144 -2.17 3.17 -5.10
CA ILE A 144 -1.89 4.00 -3.91
C ILE A 144 -2.80 5.22 -3.91
N PHE A 145 -2.98 5.85 -5.08
CA PHE A 145 -3.86 7.00 -5.24
C PHE A 145 -5.31 6.61 -5.01
N ARG A 146 -5.80 5.52 -5.63
CA ARG A 146 -7.14 4.99 -5.42
C ARG A 146 -7.44 4.69 -3.96
N TRP A 147 -6.52 3.99 -3.29
CA TRP A 147 -6.65 3.74 -1.85
C TRP A 147 -6.71 5.04 -1.05
N MET A 148 -5.81 5.98 -1.33
CA MET A 148 -5.79 7.27 -0.64
C MET A 148 -7.11 8.04 -0.82
N VAL A 149 -7.68 8.06 -2.03
CA VAL A 149 -9.01 8.64 -2.28
C VAL A 149 -10.06 7.92 -1.44
N GLY A 150 -10.16 6.59 -1.53
CA GLY A 150 -11.18 5.85 -0.79
C GLY A 150 -11.06 5.93 0.73
N PHE A 151 -9.85 6.12 1.25
CA PHE A 151 -9.61 6.21 2.69
C PHE A 151 -9.80 7.62 3.25
N PHE A 152 -9.27 8.65 2.57
CA PHE A 152 -9.31 10.04 3.07
C PHE A 152 -10.46 10.88 2.52
N TYR A 153 -11.01 10.49 1.37
CA TYR A 153 -12.05 11.23 0.63
C TYR A 153 -13.14 10.27 0.13
N PRO A 154 -13.76 9.46 1.01
CA PRO A 154 -14.77 8.47 0.59
C PRO A 154 -15.96 9.11 -0.16
N GLU A 155 -16.25 10.38 0.06
CA GLU A 155 -17.24 11.17 -0.68
C GLU A 155 -16.90 11.40 -2.16
N LEU A 156 -15.65 11.17 -2.56
CA LEU A 156 -15.17 11.23 -3.94
C LEU A 156 -15.17 9.86 -4.64
N LEU A 157 -15.79 8.85 -4.00
CA LEU A 157 -16.15 7.60 -4.66
C LEU A 157 -17.60 7.69 -5.15
N LYS A 158 -17.86 7.06 -6.29
CA LYS A 158 -19.22 6.89 -6.80
C LYS A 158 -20.03 6.02 -5.82
N PRO A 159 -21.32 6.33 -5.62
CA PRO A 159 -22.20 5.46 -4.83
C PRO A 159 -22.20 4.05 -5.40
N THR A 160 -22.01 3.05 -4.54
CA THR A 160 -22.24 1.66 -4.92
C THR A 160 -23.74 1.48 -5.09
N ILE A 161 -24.19 1.18 -6.33
CA ILE A 161 -25.59 0.87 -6.65
C ILE A 161 -25.92 -0.55 -6.18
#